data_AF-A0AAD5R247-F1
#
_entry.id   AF-A0AAD5R247-F1
#
_cell.length_a   1.000
_cell.length_b   1.000
_cell.length_c   1.000
_cell.angle_alpha   90.00
_cell.angle_beta   90.00
_cell.angle_gamma   90.00
#
_symmetry.space_group_name_H-M   'P 1'
#
loop_
_entity.id
_entity.type
_entity.pdbx_description
1 polymer ?
#
loop_
_entity_poly.entity_id
_entity_poly.type
_entity_poly.pdbx_seq_one_letter_code
_entity_poly.pdbx_strand_id
1 'polypeptide(L)' 'MCMVMHRSTVPVQHRTISGTVSTTNIIMANWSTQMWQDVMNRVARSLASGPFRLQFFGASVTVGS' A
#
# COMPACT_ATOMS: atom_id res chain seq x y z
N MET A 1 16.51 16.40 -30.21
CA MET A 1 17.06 15.09 -29.76
C MET A 1 16.37 14.74 -28.46
N CYS A 2 15.41 13.81 -28.47
CA CYS A 2 14.67 13.44 -27.26
C CYS A 2 15.59 12.64 -26.34
N MET A 3 15.74 13.08 -25.08
CA MET A 3 16.39 12.25 -24.06
C MET A 3 15.50 11.02 -23.82
N VAL A 4 15.96 9.87 -24.31
CA VAL A 4 15.37 8.58 -23.95
C VAL A 4 15.69 8.35 -22.48
N MET A 5 14.73 8.63 -21.60
CA MET A 5 14.79 8.22 -20.21
C MET A 5 14.79 6.69 -20.19
N HIS A 6 15.97 6.07 -20.05
CA HIS A 6 16.08 4.66 -19.70
C HIS A 6 15.60 4.53 -18.26
N ARG A 7 14.28 4.33 -18.09
CA ARG A 7 13.66 4.17 -16.78
C ARG A 7 13.98 2.75 -16.31
N SER A 8 15.18 2.56 -15.77
CA SER A 8 15.57 1.30 -15.13
C SER A 8 14.46 0.89 -14.16
N THR A 9 13.96 -0.32 -14.29
CA THR A 9 12.87 -0.82 -13.46
C THR A 9 13.27 -0.67 -11.98
N VAL A 10 12.41 -0.06 -11.16
CA VAL A 10 12.69 0.17 -9.73
C VAL A 10 13.11 -1.16 -9.08
N PRO A 11 14.28 -1.26 -8.42
CA PRO A 11 14.72 -2.50 -7.79
C PRO A 11 13.69 -3.02 -6.77
N VAL A 12 13.57 -4.35 -6.65
CA VAL A 12 12.52 -4.99 -5.81
C VAL A 12 12.61 -4.54 -4.35
N GLN A 13 13.83 -4.32 -3.83
CA GLN A 13 14.04 -3.82 -2.46
C GLN A 13 13.40 -2.45 -2.17
N HIS A 14 13.08 -1.65 -3.20
CA HIS A 14 12.42 -0.34 -3.05
C HIS A 14 10.92 -0.37 -3.37
N ARG A 15 10.34 -1.55 -3.61
CA ARG A 15 8.90 -1.71 -3.93
C ARG A 15 8.05 -2.05 -2.70
N THR A 16 8.68 -2.28 -1.55
CA THR A 16 7.99 -2.60 -0.30
C THR A 16 7.98 -1.37 0.59
N ILE A 17 6.80 -1.05 1.11
CA ILE A 17 6.61 -0.04 2.15
C ILE A 17 6.11 -0.78 3.39
N SER A 18 6.73 -0.51 4.52
CA SER A 18 6.34 -1.07 5.83
C SER A 18 6.13 0.06 6.81
N GLY A 19 5.27 -0.15 7.80
CA GLY A 19 4.95 0.84 8.81
C GLY A 19 4.00 0.29 9.87
N THR A 20 3.69 1.12 10.85
CA THR A 20 2.78 0.79 11.95
C THR A 20 1.56 1.71 11.89
N VAL A 21 0.38 1.12 12.01
CA VAL A 21 -0.88 1.87 12.16
C VAL A 21 -1.26 1.83 13.64
N SER A 22 -1.38 3.00 14.26
CA SER A 22 -1.84 3.13 15.64
C SER A 22 -3.25 3.70 15.67
N THR A 23 -4.05 3.22 16.62
CA THR A 23 -5.42 3.69 16.84
C THR A 23 -5.65 3.96 18.31
N THR A 24 -6.42 5.00 18.60
CA THR A 24 -6.97 5.28 19.95
C THR A 24 -8.39 4.74 20.11
N ASN A 25 -9.03 4.32 19.01
CA ASN A 25 -10.36 3.74 19.03
C ASN A 25 -10.28 2.29 19.54
N ILE A 26 -10.91 2.03 20.69
CA ILE A 26 -10.88 0.72 21.34
C ILE A 26 -11.56 -0.38 20.53
N ILE A 27 -12.55 -0.04 19.69
CA ILE A 27 -13.21 -1.02 18.83
C ILE A 27 -12.20 -1.51 17.78
N MET A 28 -11.49 -0.59 17.14
CA MET A 28 -10.46 -0.94 16.14
C MET A 28 -9.25 -1.67 16.76
N ALA A 29 -8.92 -1.37 18.01
CA ALA A 29 -7.86 -2.08 18.72
C ALA A 29 -8.18 -3.58 18.94
N ASN A 30 -9.46 -3.94 18.99
CA ASN A 30 -9.92 -5.32 19.14
C ASN A 30 -10.24 -6.00 17.79
N TRP A 31 -9.97 -5.35 16.67
CA TRP A 31 -10.18 -5.95 15.36
C TRP A 31 -9.22 -7.09 15.10
N SER A 32 -9.73 -8.14 14.45
CA SER A 32 -8.88 -9.23 13.99
C SER A 32 -7.94 -8.77 12.87
N THR A 33 -6.87 -9.52 12.63
CA THR A 33 -5.97 -9.31 11.48
C THR A 33 -6.74 -9.24 10.16
N GLN A 34 -7.80 -10.05 9.99
CA GLN A 34 -8.62 -10.04 8.77
C GLN A 34 -9.39 -8.73 8.60
N MET A 35 -9.93 -8.15 9.68
CA MET A 35 -10.63 -6.87 9.61
C MET A 35 -9.66 -5.73 9.23
N TRP A 36 -8.46 -5.72 9.82
CA TRP A 36 -7.41 -4.79 9.43
C TRP A 36 -7.00 -4.99 7.97
N GLN A 37 -6.85 -6.24 7.54
CA GLN A 37 -6.52 -6.60 6.16
C GLN A 37 -7.57 -6.07 5.18
N ASP A 38 -8.87 -6.18 5.50
CA ASP A 38 -9.96 -5.69 4.65
C ASP A 38 -9.93 -4.15 4.51
N VAL A 39 -9.67 -3.43 5.60
CA VAL A 39 -9.53 -1.97 5.58
C VAL A 39 -8.30 -1.55 4.78
N MET A 40 -7.15 -2.17 5.01
CA MET A 40 -5.92 -1.85 4.29
C MET A 40 -6.03 -2.19 2.79
N ASN A 41 -6.73 -3.25 2.43
CA ASN A 41 -7.05 -3.58 1.03
C ASN A 41 -7.95 -2.51 0.38
N ARG A 42 -8.87 -1.88 1.14
CA ARG A 42 -9.65 -0.74 0.64
C ARG A 42 -8.77 0.49 0.44
N VAL A 43 -7.84 0.76 1.35
CA VAL A 43 -6.86 1.85 1.20
C VAL A 43 -6.02 1.65 -0.06
N ALA A 44 -5.47 0.45 -0.28
CA ALA A 44 -4.70 0.13 -1.48
C ALA A 44 -5.51 0.35 -2.76
N ARG A 45 -6.78 -0.12 -2.79
CA ARG A 45 -7.68 0.11 -3.92
C ARG A 45 -7.98 1.60 -4.14
N SER A 46 -8.15 2.37 -3.07
CA SER A 46 -8.39 3.81 -3.17
C SER A 46 -7.17 4.57 -3.70
N LEU A 47 -5.96 4.16 -3.33
CA LEU A 47 -4.74 4.71 -3.89
C LEU A 47 -4.59 4.34 -5.37
N ALA A 48 -4.93 3.10 -5.73
CA ALA A 48 -4.90 2.60 -7.09
C ALA A 48 -5.96 3.25 -8.01
N SER A 49 -7.08 3.75 -7.46
CA SER A 49 -8.10 4.47 -8.24
C SER A 49 -7.86 5.98 -8.32
N GLY A 50 -6.98 6.52 -7.48
CA GLY A 50 -6.74 7.96 -7.34
C GLY A 50 -5.51 8.49 -8.10
N PRO A 51 -4.98 9.64 -7.67
CA PRO A 51 -3.80 10.28 -8.28
C PRO A 51 -2.54 9.40 -8.31
N PHE A 52 -2.48 8.38 -7.45
CA PHE A 52 -1.36 7.44 -7.34
C PHE A 52 -1.58 6.13 -8.10
N ARG A 53 -2.56 6.09 -9.02
CA ARG A 53 -2.93 4.89 -9.77
C ARG A 53 -1.73 4.15 -10.37
N LEU A 54 -0.83 4.84 -11.06
CA LEU A 54 0.30 4.21 -11.75
C LEU A 54 1.30 3.56 -10.78
N GLN A 55 1.37 4.06 -9.55
CA GLN A 55 2.27 3.57 -8.51
C GLN A 55 1.67 2.39 -7.74
N PHE A 56 0.33 2.34 -7.60
CA PHE A 56 -0.37 1.35 -6.78
C PHE A 56 -1.26 0.38 -7.58
N PHE A 57 -1.27 0.43 -8.92
CA PHE A 57 -2.13 -0.41 -9.77
C PHE A 57 -2.05 -1.93 -9.48
N GLY A 58 -0.91 -2.41 -8.99
CA GLY A 58 -0.70 -3.80 -8.58
C GLY A 58 -0.22 -3.96 -7.14
N ALA A 59 -0.45 -2.97 -6.29
CA ALA A 59 -0.03 -3.05 -4.90
C ALA A 59 -0.90 -4.07 -4.13
N SER A 60 -0.23 -4.90 -3.33
CA SER A 60 -0.87 -5.76 -2.33
C SER A 60 -0.46 -5.29 -0.94
N VAL A 61 -1.28 -5.60 0.05
CA VAL A 61 -1.00 -5.29 1.45
C VAL A 61 -1.04 -6.57 2.26
N THR A 62 -0.14 -6.68 3.23
CA THR A 62 -0.13 -7.75 4.23
C THR A 62 -0.15 -7.10 5.60
N VAL A 63 -1.11 -7.48 6.44
CA VAL A 63 -1.15 -7.08 7.85
C VAL A 63 -0.49 -8.19 8.67
N GLY A 64 0.61 -7.83 9.34
CA GLY A 64 1.27 -8.69 10.32
C GLY A 64 0.66 -8.54 11.71
N SER A 65 0.74 -9.61 12.51
CA SER A 65 0.43 -9.63 13.94
C SER A 65 1.61 -9.15 14.78
#